data_AF-A0A3M1DBC7-F1
#
_entry.id   AF-A0A3M1DBC7-F1
#
_cell.length_a   1.000
_cell.length_b   1.000
_cell.length_c   1.000
_cell.angle_alpha   90.00
_cell.angle_beta   90.00
_cell.angle_gamma   90.00
#
_symmetry.space_group_name_H-M   'P 1'
#
loop_
_entity.id
_entity.type
_entity.pdbx_description
1 polymer ?
#
loop_
_entity_poly.entity_id
_entity_poly.type
_entity_poly.pdbx_seq_one_letter_code
_entity_poly.pdbx_strand_id
1 'polypeptide(L)'
;MEEGKPLFQLEVGSMEEWERIFLAGSRGTHLLFTPEMIRRAFQASSLAECLANVDTSKVQRALTDLAGAPSLADQQHVVETLDDDTRNVLVQIYFDILDRFLFDEGGKPEVLH
;
A
#
# COMPACT_ATOMS: atom_id res chain seq x y z
N MET A 1 -20.43 -20.52 16.32
CA MET A 1 -20.43 -19.37 15.40
C MET A 1 -19.29 -18.49 15.87
N GLU A 2 -18.11 -18.65 15.29
CA GLU A 2 -16.98 -17.78 15.64
C GLU A 2 -17.18 -16.46 14.92
N GLU A 3 -17.34 -15.39 15.70
CA GLU A 3 -17.41 -14.02 15.19
C GLU A 3 -16.14 -13.72 14.41
N GLY A 4 -16.28 -13.29 13.17
CA GLY A 4 -15.19 -12.85 12.32
C GLY A 4 -14.46 -11.70 13.01
N LYS A 5 -13.34 -12.03 13.66
CA LYS A 5 -12.45 -11.05 14.28
C LYS A 5 -12.04 -10.06 13.18
N PRO A 6 -12.21 -8.75 13.37
CA PRO A 6 -11.81 -7.78 12.35
C PRO A 6 -10.34 -8.01 12.03
N LEU A 7 -10.05 -8.23 10.74
CA LEU A 7 -8.71 -8.53 10.23
C LEU A 7 -7.70 -7.44 10.60
N PHE A 8 -8.16 -6.21 10.87
CA PHE A 8 -7.36 -5.09 11.35
C PHE A 8 -8.21 -4.18 12.25
N GLN A 9 -7.71 -3.86 13.46
CA GLN A 9 -8.20 -2.74 14.26
C GLN A 9 -7.20 -1.60 14.09
N LEU A 10 -7.49 -0.69 13.15
CA LEU A 10 -6.72 0.54 12.97
C LEU A 10 -7.22 1.55 14.01
N GLU A 11 -6.32 2.09 14.84
CA GLU A 11 -6.66 3.19 15.75
C GLU A 11 -7.00 4.45 14.95
N VAL A 12 -7.88 5.31 15.46
CA VAL A 12 -8.35 6.52 14.74
C VAL A 12 -7.18 7.40 14.25
N GLY A 13 -6.12 7.53 15.05
CA GLY A 13 -4.91 8.27 14.66
C GLY A 13 -4.13 7.65 13.50
N SER A 14 -4.18 6.33 13.35
CA SER A 14 -3.56 5.63 12.21
C SER A 14 -4.33 5.90 10.92
N MET A 15 -5.66 6.05 10.98
CA MET A 15 -6.48 6.30 9.80
C MET A 15 -6.19 7.68 9.17
N GLU A 16 -6.05 8.72 9.99
CA GLU A 16 -5.68 10.07 9.51
C GLU A 16 -4.28 10.12 8.89
N GLU A 17 -3.35 9.26 9.33
CA GLU A 17 -2.03 9.14 8.72
C GLU A 17 -2.10 8.43 7.37
N TRP A 18 -2.85 7.32 7.27
CA TRP A 18 -3.09 6.64 6.01
C TRP A 18 -3.77 7.56 4.99
N GLU A 19 -4.79 8.32 5.39
CA GLU A 19 -5.44 9.30 4.53
C GLU A 19 -4.44 10.35 4.02
N ARG A 20 -3.57 10.88 4.90
CA ARG A 20 -2.50 11.80 4.50
C ARG A 20 -1.52 11.16 3.50
N ILE A 21 -1.18 9.89 3.67
CA ILE A 21 -0.33 9.14 2.74
C ILE A 21 -1.00 8.98 1.38
N PHE A 22 -2.28 8.63 1.32
CA PHE A 22 -3.02 8.52 0.06
C PHE A 22 -3.23 9.88 -0.62
N LEU A 23 -3.56 10.94 0.14
CA LEU A 23 -3.66 12.32 -0.37
C LEU A 23 -2.32 12.86 -0.89
N ALA A 24 -1.19 12.47 -0.28
CA ALA A 24 0.12 12.79 -0.83
C ALA A 24 0.36 12.00 -2.14
N GLY A 25 0.03 10.71 -2.14
CA GLY A 25 0.13 9.82 -3.29
C GLY A 25 -0.68 10.30 -4.49
N SER A 26 -1.90 10.78 -4.29
CA SER A 26 -2.78 11.30 -5.35
C SER A 26 -2.21 12.53 -6.03
N ARG A 27 -1.34 13.26 -5.34
CA ARG A 27 -0.58 14.42 -5.85
C ARG A 27 0.81 14.03 -6.39
N GLY A 28 1.09 12.73 -6.53
CA GLY A 28 2.36 12.20 -7.04
C GLY A 28 3.49 12.14 -6.01
N THR A 29 3.21 12.35 -4.72
CA THR A 29 4.20 12.25 -3.63
C THR A 29 4.00 10.95 -2.86
N HIS A 30 4.75 9.91 -3.23
CA HIS A 30 4.64 8.58 -2.62
C HIS A 30 5.53 8.49 -1.37
N LEU A 31 4.92 8.64 -0.19
CA LEU A 31 5.67 8.75 1.08
C LEU A 31 6.29 7.42 1.55
N LEU A 32 5.70 6.29 1.20
CA LEU A 32 6.13 4.97 1.68
C LEU A 32 7.21 4.32 0.81
N PHE A 33 7.36 4.76 -0.45
CA PHE A 33 8.16 4.05 -1.44
C PHE A 33 9.09 5.01 -2.16
N THR A 34 10.35 4.60 -2.30
CA THR A 34 11.29 5.35 -3.14
C THR A 34 10.96 5.18 -4.63
N PRO A 35 11.35 6.12 -5.50
CA PRO A 35 11.14 5.98 -6.95
C PRO A 35 11.74 4.71 -7.55
N GLU A 36 12.82 4.20 -6.96
CA GLU A 36 13.47 2.96 -7.40
C GLU A 36 12.64 1.71 -7.01
N MET A 37 12.08 1.68 -5.80
CA MET A 37 11.18 0.61 -5.36
C MET A 37 9.95 0.54 -6.28
N ILE A 38 9.38 1.70 -6.61
CA ILE A 38 8.23 1.80 -7.52
C ILE A 38 8.58 1.24 -8.90
N ARG A 39 9.70 1.69 -9.48
CA ARG A 39 10.14 1.20 -10.80
C ARG A 39 10.34 -0.31 -10.82
N ARG A 40 10.99 -0.88 -9.80
CA ARG A 40 11.22 -2.33 -9.72
C ARG A 40 9.92 -3.12 -9.62
N ALA A 41 8.97 -2.64 -8.81
CA ALA A 41 7.69 -3.30 -8.64
C ALA A 41 6.89 -3.37 -9.95
N PHE A 42 6.95 -2.34 -10.79
CA PHE A 42 6.25 -2.31 -12.09
C PHE A 42 7.07 -2.87 -13.26
N GLN A 43 8.36 -3.15 -13.07
CA GLN A 43 9.17 -3.95 -14.00
C GLN A 43 9.00 -5.46 -13.75
N ALA A 44 8.54 -5.84 -12.55
CA ALA A 44 8.22 -7.20 -12.21
C ALA A 44 6.92 -7.67 -12.90
N SER A 45 6.58 -8.93 -12.66
CA SER A 45 5.32 -9.56 -13.04
C SER A 45 4.09 -8.78 -12.54
N SER A 46 2.94 -9.02 -13.17
CA SER A 46 1.66 -8.40 -12.75
C SER A 46 1.32 -8.77 -11.30
N LEU A 47 0.46 -7.97 -10.63
CA LEU A 47 0.09 -8.23 -9.23
C LEU A 47 -0.46 -9.64 -9.04
N ALA A 48 -1.27 -10.12 -9.98
CA ALA A 48 -1.83 -11.47 -9.95
C ALA A 48 -0.74 -12.55 -10.02
N GLU A 49 0.28 -12.34 -10.86
CA GLU A 49 1.43 -13.25 -10.97
C GLU A 49 2.35 -13.17 -9.75
N CYS A 50 2.57 -11.98 -9.19
CA CYS A 50 3.34 -11.83 -7.95
C CYS A 50 2.63 -12.51 -6.78
N LEU A 51 1.32 -12.30 -6.62
CA LEU A 51 0.51 -12.95 -5.59
C LEU A 51 0.46 -14.48 -5.74
N ALA A 52 0.53 -15.00 -6.96
CA ALA A 52 0.57 -16.44 -7.20
C ALA A 52 1.89 -17.09 -6.77
N ASN A 53 2.99 -16.33 -6.71
CA ASN A 53 4.33 -16.84 -6.44
C ASN A 53 4.90 -16.39 -5.08
N VAL A 54 4.31 -15.37 -4.45
CA VAL A 54 4.74 -14.87 -3.15
C VAL A 54 4.15 -15.69 -2.01
N ASP A 55 4.88 -15.78 -0.90
CA ASP A 55 4.32 -16.26 0.35
C ASP A 55 3.33 -15.24 0.91
N THR A 56 2.04 -15.51 0.77
CA THR A 56 0.96 -14.61 1.20
C THR A 56 0.98 -14.32 2.70
N SER A 57 1.55 -15.23 3.50
CA SER A 57 1.70 -15.00 4.95
C SER A 57 2.71 -13.89 5.24
N LYS A 58 3.76 -13.75 4.42
CA LYS A 58 4.72 -12.64 4.52
C LYS A 58 4.09 -11.32 4.12
N VAL A 59 3.29 -11.31 3.06
CA VAL A 59 2.56 -10.11 2.62
C VAL A 59 1.58 -9.66 3.70
N GLN A 60 0.82 -10.58 4.27
CA GLN A 60 -0.11 -10.29 5.36
C GLN A 60 0.64 -9.73 6.58
N ARG A 61 1.74 -10.36 6.98
CA ARG A 61 2.57 -9.88 8.09
C ARG A 61 3.11 -8.47 7.81
N ALA A 62 3.61 -8.23 6.61
CA ALA A 62 4.14 -6.92 6.24
C ALA A 62 3.06 -5.82 6.27
N LEU A 63 1.82 -6.14 5.85
CA LEU A 63 0.68 -5.23 6.01
C LEU A 63 0.34 -4.98 7.48
N THR A 64 0.39 -6.01 8.33
CA THR A 64 0.18 -5.85 9.78
C THR A 64 1.28 -4.99 10.41
N ASP A 65 2.54 -5.23 10.05
CA ASP A 65 3.68 -4.48 10.57
C ASP A 65 3.63 -3.01 10.11
N LEU A 66 3.23 -2.76 8.86
CA LEU A 66 2.97 -1.40 8.34
C LEU A 66 1.84 -0.69 9.07
N ALA A 67 0.71 -1.36 9.26
CA ALA A 67 -0.45 -0.81 9.96
C ALA A 67 -0.17 -0.53 11.45
N GLY A 68 0.70 -1.34 12.07
CA GLY A 68 1.08 -1.22 13.47
C GLY A 68 2.29 -0.29 13.73
N ALA A 69 2.94 0.21 12.68
CA ALA A 69 4.08 1.12 12.82
C ALA A 69 3.62 2.51 13.32
N PRO A 70 4.24 3.06 14.38
CA PRO A 70 3.71 4.23 15.09
C PRO A 70 3.98 5.57 14.39
N SER A 71 4.76 5.58 13.32
CA SER A 71 5.04 6.78 12.53
C SER A 71 5.35 6.44 11.07
N LEU A 72 5.22 7.43 10.18
CA LEU A 72 5.69 7.33 8.80
C LEU A 72 7.15 6.83 8.68
N ALA A 73 8.05 7.27 9.57
CA ALA A 73 9.45 6.83 9.53
C ALA A 73 9.58 5.33 9.83
N ASP A 74 8.78 4.82 10.77
CA ASP A 74 8.73 3.39 11.08
C ASP A 74 8.08 2.60 9.94
N GLN A 75 7.04 3.14 9.31
CA GLN A 75 6.41 2.54 8.12
C GLN A 75 7.41 2.42 6.96
N GLN A 76 8.18 3.47 6.69
CA GLN A 76 9.26 3.45 5.70
C GLN A 76 10.31 2.39 6.05
N HIS A 77 10.72 2.32 7.33
CA HIS A 77 11.67 1.30 7.78
C HIS A 77 11.13 -0.12 7.56
N VAL A 78 9.85 -0.38 7.83
CA VAL A 78 9.22 -1.67 7.52
C VAL A 78 9.40 -1.99 6.04
N VAL A 79 9.00 -1.10 5.13
CA VAL A 79 9.13 -1.31 3.66
C VAL A 79 10.58 -1.59 3.24
N GLU A 80 11.54 -0.86 3.80
CA GLU A 80 12.96 -1.03 3.48
C GLU A 80 13.49 -2.42 3.86
N THR A 81 13.01 -2.99 4.96
CA THR A 81 13.49 -4.29 5.47
C THR A 81 12.89 -5.52 4.77
N LEU A 82 11.85 -5.34 3.96
CA LEU A 82 11.19 -6.44 3.26
C LEU A 82 12.07 -7.07 2.18
N ASP A 83 11.86 -8.35 1.90
CA ASP A 83 12.38 -8.96 0.68
C ASP A 83 11.72 -8.34 -0.57
N ASP A 84 12.41 -8.41 -1.70
CA ASP A 84 12.01 -7.71 -2.93
C ASP A 84 10.64 -8.18 -3.43
N ASP A 85 10.32 -9.47 -3.34
CA ASP A 85 9.04 -10.02 -3.78
C ASP A 85 7.88 -9.46 -2.95
N THR A 86 8.03 -9.47 -1.62
CA THR A 86 7.03 -8.93 -0.70
C THR A 86 6.87 -7.42 -0.92
N ARG A 87 7.99 -6.69 -1.07
CA ARG A 87 7.97 -5.25 -1.31
C ARG A 87 7.27 -4.90 -2.62
N ASN A 88 7.55 -5.63 -3.70
CA ASN A 88 6.94 -5.41 -5.01
C ASN A 88 5.42 -5.59 -4.95
N VAL A 89 4.95 -6.64 -4.26
CA VAL A 89 3.52 -6.85 -4.03
C VAL A 89 2.88 -5.70 -3.27
N LEU A 90 3.51 -5.22 -2.19
CA LEU A 90 2.97 -4.09 -1.42
C LEU A 90 2.90 -2.78 -2.22
N VAL A 91 3.92 -2.50 -3.03
CA VAL A 91 3.90 -1.34 -3.92
C VAL A 91 2.71 -1.45 -4.87
N GLN A 92 2.53 -2.60 -5.52
CA GLN A 92 1.43 -2.79 -6.47
C GLN A 92 0.06 -2.71 -5.79
N ILE A 93 -0.10 -3.25 -4.57
CA ILE A 93 -1.32 -3.09 -3.75
C ILE A 93 -1.56 -1.62 -3.40
N TYR A 94 -0.52 -0.89 -3.01
CA TYR A 94 -0.64 0.54 -2.70
C TYR A 94 -1.16 1.34 -3.90
N PHE A 95 -0.65 1.08 -5.10
CA PHE A 95 -1.12 1.76 -6.31
C PHE A 95 -2.53 1.34 -6.72
N ASP A 96 -2.93 0.07 -6.56
CA ASP A 96 -4.31 -0.38 -6.78
C ASP A 96 -5.30 0.31 -5.81
N ILE A 97 -4.91 0.49 -4.55
CA ILE A 97 -5.70 1.25 -3.57
C ILE A 97 -5.73 2.74 -3.94
N LEU A 98 -4.59 3.30 -4.34
CA LEU A 98 -4.48 4.72 -4.72
C LEU A 98 -5.35 5.04 -5.92
N ASP A 99 -5.39 4.17 -6.93
CA ASP A 99 -6.28 4.31 -8.08
C ASP A 99 -7.73 4.38 -7.62
N ARG A 100 -8.17 3.45 -6.75
CA ARG A 100 -9.54 3.45 -6.20
C ARG A 100 -9.83 4.71 -5.38
N PHE A 101 -8.87 5.17 -4.59
CA PHE A 101 -8.98 6.40 -3.81
C PHE A 101 -9.21 7.62 -4.72
N LEU A 102 -8.47 7.70 -5.83
CA LEU A 102 -8.64 8.74 -6.85
C LEU A 102 -10.02 8.69 -7.54
N PHE A 103 -10.58 7.50 -7.74
CA PHE A 103 -11.91 7.35 -8.35
C PHE A 103 -13.06 7.68 -7.38
N ASP A 104 -12.88 7.51 -6.07
CA ASP A 104 -13.91 7.76 -5.05
C ASP A 104 -14.01 9.24 -4.64
N GLU A 105 -12.91 9.99 -4.61
CA GLU A 105 -12.90 11.43 -4.28
C GLU A 105 -13.53 12.34 -5.36
N GLY A 106 -13.93 11.82 -6.51
CA GLY A 106 -14.59 12.62 -7.54
C GLY A 106 -14.39 12.08 -8.94
N GLY A 107 -15.15 11.03 -9.27
CA GLY A 107 -15.37 10.61 -10.65
C GLY A 107 -16.01 11.72 -11.50
N LYS A 108 -15.19 12.64 -12.00
CA LYS A 108 -15.34 13.24 -13.33
C LYS A 108 -13.95 13.32 -13.96
N PRO A 109 -13.65 12.52 -15.00
CA PRO A 109 -12.48 12.79 -15.81
C PRO A 109 -12.66 14.20 -16.39
N GLU A 110 -11.72 15.11 -16.12
CA GLU A 110 -11.56 16.27 -16.99
C GLU A 110 -11.12 15.75 -18.36
N VAL A 111 -12.10 15.57 -19.24
CA VAL A 111 -11.85 15.35 -20.65
C VAL A 111 -11.27 16.65 -21.18
N LEU A 112 -9.95 16.67 -21.38
CA LEU A 112 -9.29 17.70 -22.18
C LEU A 112 -9.87 17.61 -23.61
N HIS A 113 -10.80 18.50 -23.92
CA HIS A 113 -11.26 18.79 -25.28
C HIS A 113 -10.53 20.00 -25.85
#